data_AF-A0A0H2LP30-F1
#
_entry.id   AF-A0A0H2LP30-F1
#
_cell.length_a   1.000
_cell.length_b   1.000
_cell.length_c   1.000
_cell.angle_alpha   90.00
_cell.angle_beta   90.00
_cell.angle_gamma   90.00
#
_symmetry.space_group_name_H-M   'P 1'
#
loop_
_entity.id
_entity.type
_entity.pdbx_description
1 polymer ?
#
loop_
_entity_poly.entity_id
_entity_poly.type
_entity_poly.pdbx_seq_one_letter_code
_entity_poly.pdbx_strand_id
1 'polypeptide(L)'
;MQAGTKGGLGAFLYLEVLDASFSFDGVIGAFALTHNLFVIAIGLGIGAMYVRSMTIMLVERGTLAEYRFLEHGAFYAIIALSVIMFVQPLVHIPEVVTGLGGATLIGISLWSSIRWNRHNHEA
;
A
#
# COMPACT_ATOMS: atom_id res chain seq x y z
N MET A 1 -6.93 8.18 36.03
CA MET A 1 -7.36 7.38 34.86
C MET A 1 -8.31 8.21 33.99
N GLN A 2 -7.81 9.00 33.03
CA GLN A 2 -8.63 9.62 31.97
C GLN A 2 -7.74 9.88 30.74
N ALA A 3 -7.48 8.83 29.96
CA ALA A 3 -6.76 8.89 28.69
C ALA A 3 -7.61 8.24 27.56
N GLY A 4 -8.93 8.46 27.58
CA GLY A 4 -9.89 7.65 26.83
C GLY A 4 -10.70 8.33 25.73
N THR A 5 -10.51 9.62 25.40
CA THR A 5 -11.49 10.30 24.51
C THR A 5 -10.92 11.27 23.47
N LYS A 6 -9.60 11.53 23.43
CA LYS A 6 -9.03 12.49 22.46
C LYS A 6 -8.66 11.90 21.10
N GLY A 7 -8.70 10.57 20.95
CA GLY A 7 -8.42 9.89 19.67
C GLY A 7 -9.66 9.30 18.99
N GLY A 8 -10.82 9.21 19.65
CA GLY A 8 -11.91 8.34 19.19
C GLY A 8 -12.51 8.72 17.84
N LEU A 9 -13.00 9.96 17.71
CA LEU A 9 -13.73 10.39 16.51
C LEU A 9 -12.81 11.03 15.46
N GLY A 10 -11.83 11.82 15.90
CA GLY A 10 -10.88 12.49 15.01
C GLY A 10 -9.91 11.52 14.33
N ALA A 11 -9.39 10.52 15.05
CA ALA A 11 -8.54 9.50 14.43
C ALA A 11 -9.35 8.55 13.55
N PHE A 12 -10.60 8.24 13.91
CA PHE A 12 -11.50 7.47 13.05
C PHE A 12 -11.73 8.19 11.70
N LEU A 13 -12.15 9.45 11.74
CA LEU A 13 -12.32 10.25 10.51
C LEU A 13 -11.03 10.37 9.71
N TYR A 14 -9.87 10.52 10.37
CA TYR A 14 -8.58 10.56 9.68
C TYR A 14 -8.26 9.25 8.96
N LEU A 15 -8.45 8.10 9.62
CA LEU A 15 -8.20 6.78 9.03
C LEU A 15 -9.17 6.48 7.89
N GLU A 16 -10.45 6.82 8.03
CA GLU A 16 -11.46 6.67 6.97
C GLU A 16 -11.14 7.56 5.76
N VAL A 17 -10.68 8.80 5.98
CA VAL A 17 -10.27 9.69 4.87
C VAL A 17 -9.03 9.16 4.16
N LEU A 18 -8.06 8.60 4.90
CA LEU A 18 -6.91 7.94 4.28
C LEU A 18 -7.33 6.71 3.46
N ASP A 19 -8.19 5.86 4.00
CA ASP A 19 -8.70 4.66 3.32
C ASP A 19 -9.56 5.02 2.08
N ALA A 20 -10.40 6.05 2.19
CA ALA A 20 -11.18 6.61 1.08
C ALA A 20 -10.27 7.21 -0.02
N SER A 21 -9.19 7.89 0.37
CA SER A 21 -8.24 8.48 -0.59
C SER A 21 -7.47 7.39 -1.35
N PHE A 22 -7.00 6.35 -0.65
CA PHE A 22 -6.30 5.23 -1.27
C PHE A 22 -7.22 4.37 -2.15
N SER A 23 -8.48 4.19 -1.77
CA SER A 23 -9.46 3.48 -2.61
C SER A 23 -9.89 4.31 -3.84
N PHE A 24 -9.94 5.64 -3.73
CA PHE A 24 -10.27 6.52 -4.86
C PHE A 24 -9.16 6.53 -5.94
N ASP A 25 -7.89 6.58 -5.53
CA ASP A 25 -6.74 6.48 -6.44
C ASP A 25 -6.76 5.13 -7.22
N GLY A 26 -7.19 4.05 -6.57
CA GLY A 26 -7.38 2.75 -7.22
C GLY A 26 -8.46 2.73 -8.30
N VAL A 27 -9.54 3.50 -8.14
CA VAL A 27 -10.61 3.64 -9.16
C VAL A 27 -10.12 4.48 -10.34
N ILE A 28 -9.44 5.60 -10.08
CA ILE A 28 -8.85 6.44 -11.14
C ILE A 28 -7.82 5.64 -11.95
N GLY A 29 -6.93 4.91 -11.26
CA GLY A 29 -5.97 3.98 -11.85
C GLY A 29 -6.60 2.93 -12.77
N ALA A 30 -7.74 2.37 -12.35
CA ALA A 30 -8.46 1.39 -13.15
C ALA A 30 -9.09 2.00 -14.41
N PHE A 31 -9.56 3.26 -14.34
CA PHE A 31 -10.09 3.99 -15.50
C PHE A 31 -9.04 4.32 -16.55
N ALA A 32 -7.76 4.40 -16.18
CA ALA A 32 -6.67 4.54 -17.15
C ALA A 32 -6.46 3.28 -18.02
N LEU A 33 -6.90 2.11 -17.56
CA LEU A 33 -6.79 0.83 -18.28
C LEU A 33 -8.05 0.47 -19.07
N THR A 34 -9.23 0.77 -18.54
CA THR A 34 -10.50 0.41 -19.18
C THR A 34 -11.61 1.35 -18.76
N HIS A 35 -12.57 1.60 -19.66
CA HIS A 35 -13.78 2.38 -19.34
C HIS A 35 -14.98 1.49 -18.98
N ASN A 36 -14.81 0.17 -18.95
CA ASN A 36 -15.88 -0.75 -18.57
C ASN A 36 -16.02 -0.82 -17.04
N LEU A 37 -17.05 -0.14 -16.52
CA LEU A 37 -17.33 -0.05 -15.09
C LEU A 37 -17.46 -1.43 -14.41
N PHE A 38 -18.01 -2.44 -15.11
CA PHE A 38 -18.15 -3.78 -14.53
C PHE A 38 -16.81 -4.46 -14.31
N VAL A 39 -15.87 -4.31 -15.25
CA VAL A 39 -14.52 -4.89 -15.13
C VAL A 39 -13.77 -4.22 -13.98
N ILE A 40 -13.86 -2.90 -13.86
CA ILE A 40 -13.27 -2.13 -12.75
C ILE A 40 -13.85 -2.60 -11.41
N ALA A 41 -15.17 -2.65 -11.29
CA ALA A 41 -15.84 -3.02 -10.05
C ALA A 41 -15.51 -4.45 -9.60
N ILE A 42 -15.45 -5.40 -10.54
CA ILE A 42 -15.06 -6.79 -10.24
C ILE A 42 -13.58 -6.86 -9.82
N GLY A 43 -12.69 -6.21 -10.56
CA GLY A 43 -11.25 -6.21 -10.27
C GLY A 43 -10.93 -5.60 -8.91
N LEU A 44 -11.48 -4.41 -8.63
CA LEU A 44 -11.32 -3.74 -7.34
C LEU A 44 -12.00 -4.51 -6.20
N GLY A 45 -13.19 -5.08 -6.43
CA GLY A 45 -13.88 -5.89 -5.43
C GLY A 45 -13.10 -7.13 -5.01
N ILE A 46 -12.54 -7.86 -5.98
CA ILE A 46 -11.66 -9.02 -5.71
C ILE A 46 -10.38 -8.55 -5.03
N GLY A 47 -9.74 -7.48 -5.52
CA GLY A 47 -8.51 -6.93 -4.96
C GLY A 47 -8.67 -6.50 -3.49
N ALA A 48 -9.76 -5.78 -3.18
CA ALA A 48 -10.06 -5.34 -1.82
C ALA A 48 -10.25 -6.52 -0.85
N MET A 49 -10.99 -7.56 -1.27
CA MET A 49 -11.15 -8.76 -0.46
C MET A 49 -9.84 -9.53 -0.28
N TYR A 50 -9.01 -9.62 -1.32
CA TYR A 50 -7.71 -10.28 -1.25
C TYR A 50 -6.75 -9.58 -0.28
N VAL A 51 -6.59 -8.26 -0.40
CA VAL A 51 -5.73 -7.47 0.50
C VAL A 51 -6.23 -7.58 1.93
N ARG A 52 -7.54 -7.49 2.15
CA ARG A 52 -8.15 -7.67 3.47
C ARG A 52 -7.81 -9.04 4.07
N SER A 53 -8.00 -10.12 3.33
CA SER A 53 -7.67 -11.47 3.79
C SER A 53 -6.18 -11.64 4.07
N MET A 54 -5.31 -11.03 3.24
CA MET A 54 -3.86 -11.04 3.46
C MET A 54 -3.49 -10.33 4.77
N THR A 55 -4.05 -9.16 5.05
CA THR A 55 -3.80 -8.42 6.28
C THR A 55 -4.25 -9.21 7.51
N ILE A 56 -5.45 -9.81 7.47
CA ILE A 56 -5.94 -10.67 8.57
C ILE A 56 -4.98 -11.84 8.82
N MET A 57 -4.58 -12.56 7.76
CA MET A 57 -3.64 -13.68 7.86
C MET A 57 -2.28 -13.26 8.45
N LEU A 58 -1.76 -12.11 8.03
CA LEU A 58 -0.47 -11.59 8.49
C LEU A 58 -0.52 -11.15 9.97
N VAL A 59 -1.65 -10.57 10.40
CA VAL A 59 -1.89 -10.20 11.80
C VAL A 59 -2.00 -11.45 12.67
N GLU A 60 -2.79 -12.45 12.24
CA GLU A 60 -2.98 -13.70 12.99
C GLU A 60 -1.69 -14.51 13.14
N ARG A 61 -0.83 -14.52 12.11
CA ARG A 61 0.44 -15.25 12.14
C ARG A 61 1.57 -14.54 12.91
N GLY A 62 1.38 -13.28 13.33
CA GLY A 62 2.41 -12.52 14.04
C GLY A 62 3.71 -12.25 13.24
N THR A 63 3.74 -12.57 11.94
CA THR A 63 4.94 -12.49 11.08
C THR A 63 5.31 -11.07 10.67
N LEU A 64 4.48 -10.06 10.99
CA LEU A 64 4.80 -8.65 10.73
C LEU A 64 6.01 -8.16 11.52
N ALA A 65 6.26 -8.71 12.71
CA ALA A 65 7.36 -8.29 13.59
C ALA A 65 8.74 -8.86 13.16
N GLU A 66 8.77 -9.79 12.21
CA GLU A 66 9.99 -10.49 11.78
C GLU A 66 10.71 -9.79 10.60
N TYR A 67 10.04 -8.85 9.92
CA TYR A 67 10.57 -8.16 8.74
C TYR A 67 11.11 -6.75 9.05
N ARG A 68 12.25 -6.67 9.74
CA ARG A 68 12.94 -5.41 10.12
C ARG A 68 13.13 -4.40 8.98
N PHE A 69 13.35 -4.86 7.75
CA PHE A 69 13.66 -4.00 6.59
C PHE A 69 12.44 -3.60 5.76
N LEU A 70 11.28 -4.21 6.00
CA LEU A 70 10.07 -3.92 5.21
C LEU A 70 9.51 -2.53 5.54
N GLU A 71 9.56 -2.14 6.81
CA GLU A 71 9.09 -0.83 7.27
C GLU A 71 9.86 0.31 6.60
N HIS A 72 11.19 0.21 6.54
CA HIS A 72 12.04 1.21 5.87
C HIS A 72 11.80 1.23 4.36
N GLY A 73 11.64 0.06 3.73
CA GLY A 73 11.29 -0.05 2.31
C GLY A 73 9.97 0.63 1.96
N ALA A 74 8.97 0.48 2.82
CA ALA A 74 7.67 1.15 2.66
C ALA A 74 7.81 2.69 2.76
N PHE A 75 8.59 3.20 3.73
CA PHE A 75 8.84 4.65 3.83
C PHE A 75 9.59 5.21 2.61
N TYR A 76 10.61 4.50 2.11
CA TYR A 76 11.31 4.92 0.88
C TYR A 76 10.39 4.91 -0.34
N ALA A 77 9.49 3.93 -0.44
CA ALA A 77 8.51 3.87 -1.52
C ALA A 77 7.53 5.06 -1.47
N ILE A 78 7.03 5.44 -0.29
CA ILE A 78 6.15 6.61 -0.12
C ILE A 78 6.86 7.91 -0.55
N ILE A 79 8.12 8.09 -0.16
CA ILE A 79 8.89 9.29 -0.54
C ILE A 79 9.12 9.31 -2.07
N ALA A 80 9.53 8.18 -2.67
CA ALA A 80 9.72 8.11 -4.11
C ALA A 80 8.42 8.35 -4.89
N LEU A 81 7.31 7.76 -4.46
CA LEU A 81 6.00 7.94 -5.08
C LEU A 81 5.50 9.38 -4.95
N SER A 82 5.66 10.02 -3.80
CA SER A 82 5.25 11.42 -3.62
C SER A 82 6.00 12.37 -4.57
N VAL A 83 7.29 12.13 -4.81
CA VAL A 83 8.07 12.88 -5.82
C VAL A 83 7.56 12.60 -7.24
N ILE A 84 7.29 11.34 -7.59
CA ILE A 84 6.77 10.98 -8.93
C ILE A 84 5.39 11.61 -9.16
N MET A 85 4.48 11.52 -8.18
CA MET A 85 3.15 12.13 -8.24
C MET A 85 3.20 13.66 -8.31
N PHE A 86 4.19 14.30 -7.67
CA PHE A 86 4.41 15.74 -7.79
C PHE A 86 4.88 16.17 -9.19
N VAL A 87 5.65 15.32 -9.88
CA VAL A 87 6.15 15.58 -11.23
C VAL A 87 5.14 15.20 -12.32
N GLN A 88 4.19 14.31 -12.02
CA GLN A 88 3.15 13.83 -12.94
C GLN A 88 2.32 14.93 -13.66
N PRO A 89 2.03 16.11 -13.07
CA PRO A 89 1.35 17.20 -13.79
C PRO A 89 2.26 17.95 -14.78
N LEU A 90 3.58 17.90 -14.60
CA LEU A 90 4.57 18.57 -15.45
C LEU A 90 4.94 17.72 -16.67
N VAL A 91 4.93 16.39 -16.52
CA VAL A 91 5.22 15.41 -17.56
C VAL A 91 4.11 14.37 -17.51
N HIS A 92 3.38 14.17 -18.62
CA HIS A 92 2.32 13.16 -18.70
C HIS A 92 2.92 11.76 -18.53
N ILE A 93 2.96 11.27 -17.29
CA ILE A 93 3.42 9.93 -16.93
C ILE A 93 2.18 9.04 -16.81
N PRO A 94 2.09 7.94 -17.57
CA PRO A 94 1.00 6.98 -17.42
C PRO A 94 0.98 6.42 -15.99
N GLU A 95 -0.20 6.33 -15.40
CA GLU A 95 -0.39 5.81 -14.04
C GLU A 95 0.15 4.39 -13.87
N VAL A 96 0.12 3.60 -14.95
CA VAL A 96 0.73 2.26 -15.00
C VAL A 96 2.23 2.32 -14.69
N VAL A 97 2.96 3.32 -15.21
CA VAL A 97 4.40 3.48 -14.98
C VAL A 97 4.67 3.91 -13.54
N THR A 98 3.89 4.85 -13.02
CA THR A 98 3.97 5.30 -11.62
C THR A 98 3.68 4.15 -10.65
N GLY A 99 2.59 3.40 -10.90
CA GLY A 99 2.17 2.25 -10.09
C GLY A 99 3.16 1.10 -10.16
N LEU A 100 3.67 0.74 -11.35
CA LEU A 100 4.71 -0.27 -11.49
C LEU A 100 6.03 0.15 -10.84
N GLY A 101 6.39 1.44 -10.90
CA GLY A 101 7.56 1.98 -10.23
C GLY A 101 7.49 1.79 -8.71
N GLY A 102 6.37 2.17 -8.10
CA GLY A 102 6.11 1.93 -6.67
C GLY A 102 6.12 0.44 -6.31
N ALA A 103 5.40 -0.38 -7.08
CA ALA A 103 5.34 -1.82 -6.87
C ALA A 103 6.74 -2.48 -6.96
N THR A 104 7.58 -2.00 -7.87
CA THR A 104 8.96 -2.48 -8.03
C THR A 104 9.82 -2.12 -6.81
N LEU A 105 9.73 -0.89 -6.30
CA LEU A 105 10.45 -0.48 -5.08
C LEU A 105 10.03 -1.30 -3.86
N ILE A 106 8.73 -1.48 -3.66
CA ILE A 106 8.20 -2.30 -2.56
C ILE A 106 8.63 -3.77 -2.75
N GLY A 107 8.53 -4.31 -3.96
CA GLY A 107 8.95 -5.68 -4.29
C GLY A 107 10.44 -5.94 -4.04
N ILE A 108 11.32 -5.00 -4.40
CA ILE A 108 12.76 -5.08 -4.10
C ILE A 108 12.99 -5.04 -2.59
N SER A 109 12.26 -4.20 -1.86
CA SER A 109 12.37 -4.13 -0.40
C SER A 109 11.93 -5.42 0.28
N LEU A 110 10.83 -6.03 -0.19
CA LEU A 110 10.34 -7.33 0.26
C LEU A 110 11.35 -8.44 -0.02
N TRP A 111 11.88 -8.48 -1.25
CA TRP A 111 12.88 -9.48 -1.63
C TRP A 111 14.16 -9.37 -0.82
N SER A 112 14.64 -8.15 -0.58
CA SER A 112 15.79 -7.87 0.29
C SER A 112 15.54 -8.35 1.73
N SER A 113 14.34 -8.06 2.26
CA SER A 113 13.94 -8.46 3.62
C SER A 113 13.85 -9.98 3.77
N ILE A 114 13.25 -10.70 2.80
CA ILE A 114 13.16 -12.17 2.80
C ILE A 114 14.55 -12.81 2.67
N ARG A 115 15.42 -12.25 1.81
CA ARG A 115 16.79 -12.74 1.62
C ARG A 115 17.63 -12.59 2.90
N TRP A 116 17.48 -11.46 3.61
CA TRP A 116 18.15 -11.23 4.88
C TRP A 116 17.62 -12.16 6.00
N ASN A 117 16.30 -12.38 6.07
CA ASN A 117 15.71 -13.29 7.07
C ASN A 117 16.12 -14.76 6.85
N ARG A 118 16.36 -15.17 5.60
CA ARG A 118 16.90 -16.51 5.28
C ARG A 118 18.38 -16.68 5.60
N HIS A 119 19.18 -15.62 5.56
CA HIS A 119 20.62 -15.68 5.84
C HIS A 119 20.95 -15.63 7.35
N ASN A 120 20.04 -15.15 8.21
CA ASN A 120 20.27 -15.01 9.64
C ASN A 120 19.55 -16.06 10.51
N HIS A 121 18.96 -17.09 9.89
CA HIS A 121 18.34 -18.22 10.59
C HIS A 121 19.33 -19.37 10.90
N GLU A 122 20.64 -19.18 10.70
CA GLU A 122 21.69 -20.17 11.01
C GLU A 122 22.73 -19.68 12.06
N ALA A 123 22.30 -18.98 13.11
CA ALA A 123 23.14 -18.74 14.29
C ALA A 123 22.37 -18.97 15.59
#